data_AF-A0A167WER9-F1
#
_entry.id   AF-A0A167WER9-F1
#
_cell.length_a   1.000
_cell.length_b   1.000
_cell.length_c   1.000
_cell.angle_alpha   90.00
_cell.angle_beta   90.00
_cell.angle_gamma   90.00
#
_symmetry.space_group_name_H-M   'P 1'
#
loop_
_entity.id
_entity.type
_entity.pdbx_description
1 polymer ?
#
loop_
_entity_poly.entity_id
_entity_poly.type
_entity_poly.pdbx_seq_one_letter_code
_entity_poly.pdbx_strand_id
1 'polypeptide(L)'
;MSIPETAGAGCTCQTAQLAKSLADLQSPMPELLSTFAAPSREEIVIVRGRMAQIAVTMSQMDNEIERVEKILTSLRYNRATLPKLHDQYQNALNLTRRLPFEILGEIFIQTQDMSPGGTSIAPTRVCRHWREVAIATSKLW
;
A
#
# COMPACT_ATOMS: atom_id res chain seq x y z
N MET A 1 -18.36 -16.88 17.29
CA MET A 1 -17.00 -16.31 17.24
C MET A 1 -17.16 -14.91 16.69
N SER A 2 -17.09 -13.92 17.58
CA SER A 2 -17.55 -12.55 17.34
C SER A 2 -16.62 -11.81 16.38
N ILE A 3 -17.22 -11.11 15.42
CA ILE A 3 -16.55 -10.12 14.56
C ILE A 3 -16.22 -8.93 15.45
N PRO A 4 -14.96 -8.44 15.51
CA PRO A 4 -14.72 -7.14 16.09
C PRO A 4 -15.11 -6.07 15.07
N GLU A 5 -16.25 -5.44 15.32
CA GLU A 5 -16.45 -4.03 15.01
C GLU A 5 -15.28 -3.25 15.63
N THR A 6 -14.38 -2.75 14.80
CA THR A 6 -13.47 -1.70 15.21
C THR A 6 -13.62 -0.53 14.26
N ALA A 7 -14.48 0.38 14.71
CA ALA A 7 -14.23 1.81 14.76
C ALA A 7 -13.73 2.42 13.46
N GLY A 8 -14.66 3.01 12.71
CA GLY A 8 -14.38 4.19 11.91
C GLY A 8 -13.84 5.30 12.81
N ALA A 9 -12.53 5.26 13.06
CA ALA A 9 -11.81 6.36 13.69
C ALA A 9 -11.81 7.51 12.68
N GLY A 10 -12.74 8.43 12.90
CA GLY A 10 -12.96 9.58 12.05
C GLY A 10 -11.69 10.40 11.87
N CYS A 11 -11.37 10.70 10.61
CA CYS A 11 -10.69 11.94 10.27
C CYS A 11 -11.77 12.95 9.86
N THR A 12 -12.64 13.31 10.81
CA THR A 12 -13.76 14.26 10.61
C THR A 12 -13.29 15.71 10.53
N CYS A 13 -12.01 16.00 10.82
CA CYS A 13 -11.45 17.35 10.71
C CYS A 13 -11.19 17.75 9.25
N GLN A 14 -10.64 16.85 8.43
CA GLN A 14 -10.25 17.17 7.04
C GLN A 14 -11.44 17.25 6.09
N THR A 15 -12.40 16.33 6.23
CA THR A 15 -13.66 16.36 5.45
C THR A 15 -14.51 17.58 5.80
N ALA A 16 -14.57 17.96 7.08
CA ALA A 16 -15.25 19.20 7.49
C ALA A 16 -14.55 20.46 6.99
N GLN A 17 -13.21 20.48 6.91
CA GLN A 17 -12.45 21.60 6.35
C GLN A 17 -12.70 21.80 4.85
N LEU A 18 -12.72 20.71 4.08
CA LEU A 18 -13.04 20.74 2.65
C LEU A 18 -14.47 21.24 2.39
N ALA A 19 -15.46 20.74 3.14
CA ALA A 19 -16.85 21.19 3.02
C ALA A 19 -17.02 22.69 3.36
N LYS A 20 -16.30 23.18 4.38
CA LYS A 20 -16.33 24.60 4.79
C LYS A 20 -15.80 25.53 3.69
N SER A 21 -14.72 25.12 3.01
CA SER A 21 -14.11 25.92 1.94
C SER A 21 -15.03 26.14 0.74
N LEU A 22 -15.91 25.17 0.42
CA LEU A 22 -16.88 25.30 -0.68
C LEU A 22 -18.07 26.20 -0.31
N ALA A 23 -18.52 26.15 0.94
CA ALA A 23 -19.60 27.01 1.43
C ALA A 23 -19.18 28.49 1.46
N ASP A 24 -17.92 28.77 1.78
CA ASP A 24 -17.38 30.13 1.81
C ASP A 24 -17.20 30.75 0.42
N LEU A 25 -17.36 29.98 -0.69
CA LEU A 25 -17.18 30.43 -2.09
C LEU A 25 -18.39 31.14 -2.72
N GLN A 26 -19.49 31.32 -1.98
CA GLN A 26 -20.66 32.04 -2.51
C GLN A 26 -20.27 33.47 -2.94
N SER A 27 -20.64 33.84 -4.17
CA SER A 27 -20.35 35.17 -4.70
C SER A 27 -21.14 36.21 -3.89
N PRO A 28 -20.48 37.24 -3.33
CA PRO A 28 -21.18 38.34 -2.68
C PRO A 28 -22.01 39.18 -3.66
N MET A 29 -21.79 39.01 -4.97
CA MET A 29 -22.41 39.80 -6.04
C MET A 29 -22.80 38.90 -7.22
N PRO A 30 -23.81 38.03 -7.08
CA PRO A 30 -24.21 37.09 -8.13
C PRO A 30 -24.75 37.79 -9.38
N GLU A 31 -25.40 38.95 -9.24
CA GLU A 31 -25.96 39.70 -10.38
C GLU A 31 -24.88 40.30 -11.30
N LEU A 32 -23.71 40.61 -10.74
CA LEU A 32 -22.56 41.09 -11.49
C LEU A 32 -21.92 40.00 -12.36
N LEU A 33 -22.11 38.73 -11.98
CA LEU A 33 -21.64 37.58 -12.75
C LEU A 33 -22.63 37.15 -13.83
N SER A 34 -23.89 37.58 -13.74
CA SER A 34 -24.96 37.24 -14.70
C SER A 34 -25.32 38.37 -15.66
N THR A 35 -24.93 39.61 -15.38
CA THR A 35 -25.31 40.80 -16.16
C THR A 35 -24.09 41.44 -16.84
N PHE A 36 -24.25 41.98 -18.04
CA PHE A 36 -23.19 42.70 -18.78
C PHE A 36 -22.97 44.15 -18.31
N ALA A 37 -23.44 44.50 -17.11
CA ALA A 37 -23.27 45.84 -16.57
C ALA A 37 -21.82 46.08 -16.14
N ALA A 38 -21.31 47.29 -16.35
CA ALA A 38 -19.98 47.67 -15.89
C ALA A 38 -19.98 47.77 -14.35
N PRO A 39 -19.06 47.11 -13.64
CA PRO A 39 -18.97 47.20 -12.18
C PRO A 39 -18.57 48.61 -11.73
N SER A 40 -19.14 49.04 -10.61
CA SER A 40 -18.73 50.25 -9.91
C SER A 40 -17.33 50.09 -9.30
N ARG A 41 -16.75 51.21 -8.85
CA ARG A 41 -15.38 51.22 -8.30
C ARG A 41 -15.28 50.39 -7.03
N GLU A 42 -16.31 50.43 -6.20
CA GLU A 42 -16.43 49.67 -4.96
C GLU A 42 -16.55 48.17 -5.23
N GLU A 43 -17.33 47.80 -6.24
CA GLU A 43 -17.53 46.42 -6.67
C GLU A 43 -16.24 45.80 -7.19
N ILE A 44 -15.46 46.57 -7.96
CA ILE A 44 -14.13 46.14 -8.45
C ILE A 44 -13.20 45.79 -7.27
N VAL A 45 -13.22 46.58 -6.19
CA VAL A 45 -12.39 46.31 -4.99
C VAL A 45 -12.82 45.02 -4.30
N ILE A 46 -14.13 44.83 -4.12
CA ILE A 46 -14.70 43.62 -3.49
C ILE A 46 -14.35 42.37 -4.30
N VAL A 47 -14.57 42.41 -5.62
CA VAL A 47 -14.28 41.28 -6.52
C VAL A 47 -12.79 40.94 -6.51
N ARG A 48 -11.90 41.94 -6.55
CA ARG A 48 -10.45 41.69 -6.46
C ARG A 48 -10.03 41.07 -5.12
N GLY A 49 -10.58 41.56 -4.01
CA GLY A 49 -10.34 40.97 -2.69
C GLY A 49 -10.80 39.50 -2.64
N ARG A 50 -11.97 39.22 -3.23
CA ARG A 50 -12.49 37.85 -3.34
C ARG A 50 -11.61 36.97 -4.22
N MET A 51 -11.14 37.45 -5.37
CA MET A 51 -10.22 36.72 -6.24
C MET A 51 -8.92 36.36 -5.52
N ALA A 52 -8.35 37.30 -4.74
CA ALA A 52 -7.16 37.05 -3.95
C ALA A 52 -7.40 35.95 -2.89
N GLN A 53 -8.54 36.00 -2.19
CA GLN A 53 -8.89 34.97 -1.22
C GLN A 53 -9.07 33.59 -1.87
N ILE A 54 -9.72 33.53 -3.03
CA ILE A 54 -9.88 32.28 -3.80
C ILE A 54 -8.53 31.72 -4.19
N ALA A 55 -7.61 32.56 -4.69
CA ALA A 55 -6.27 32.12 -5.08
C ALA A 55 -5.48 31.53 -3.89
N VAL A 56 -5.59 32.15 -2.70
CA VAL A 56 -4.98 31.60 -1.47
C VAL A 56 -5.59 30.26 -1.11
N THR A 57 -6.92 30.12 -1.14
CA THR A 57 -7.60 28.86 -0.85
C THR A 57 -7.20 27.76 -1.83
N MET A 58 -7.11 28.07 -3.14
CA MET A 58 -6.64 27.12 -4.16
C MET A 58 -5.22 26.63 -3.85
N SER A 59 -4.30 27.55 -3.56
CA SER A 59 -2.92 27.18 -3.21
C SER A 59 -2.85 26.31 -1.94
N GLN A 60 -3.68 26.58 -0.95
CA GLN A 60 -3.77 25.73 0.26
C GLN A 60 -4.26 24.32 -0.08
N MET A 61 -5.26 24.18 -0.95
CA MET A 61 -5.76 22.89 -1.40
C MET A 61 -4.69 22.12 -2.18
N ASP A 62 -3.98 22.77 -3.10
CA ASP A 62 -2.92 22.13 -3.90
C ASP A 62 -1.81 21.58 -2.99
N ASN A 63 -1.38 22.34 -1.98
CA ASN A 63 -0.39 21.89 -1.00
C ASN A 63 -0.89 20.66 -0.21
N GLU A 64 -2.17 20.64 0.17
CA GLU A 64 -2.75 19.52 0.91
C GLU A 64 -2.90 18.28 0.04
N ILE A 65 -3.28 18.45 -1.23
CA ILE A 65 -3.30 17.36 -2.23
C ILE A 65 -1.90 16.76 -2.35
N GLU A 66 -0.87 17.57 -2.57
CA GLU A 66 0.50 17.08 -2.70
C GLU A 66 0.96 16.33 -1.44
N ARG A 67 0.62 16.84 -0.25
CA ARG A 67 0.93 16.21 1.03
C ARG A 67 0.28 14.84 1.15
N VAL A 68 -1.02 14.73 0.84
CA VAL A 68 -1.77 13.48 0.92
C VAL A 68 -1.30 12.48 -0.12
N GLU A 69 -0.98 12.92 -1.34
CA GLU A 69 -0.43 12.07 -2.40
C GLU A 69 0.92 11.45 -2.01
N LYS A 70 1.81 12.22 -1.37
CA LYS A 70 3.08 11.70 -0.84
C LYS A 70 2.85 10.61 0.20
N ILE A 71 1.92 10.82 1.12
CA ILE A 71 1.55 9.82 2.14
C ILE A 71 0.99 8.57 1.48
N LEU A 72 0.05 8.73 0.56
CA LEU A 72 -0.57 7.62 -0.16
C LEU A 72 0.47 6.81 -0.94
N THR A 73 1.43 7.48 -1.57
CA THR A 73 2.52 6.83 -2.31
C THR A 73 3.38 5.98 -1.38
N SER A 74 3.78 6.52 -0.22
CA SER A 74 4.53 5.78 0.80
C SER A 74 3.76 4.56 1.33
N LEU A 75 2.47 4.74 1.63
CA LEU A 75 1.61 3.64 2.11
C LEU A 75 1.46 2.54 1.06
N ARG A 76 1.29 2.90 -0.22
CA ARG A 76 1.22 1.94 -1.32
C ARG A 76 2.53 1.15 -1.46
N TYR A 77 3.67 1.83 -1.38
CA TYR A 77 4.98 1.17 -1.41
C TYR A 77 5.16 0.16 -0.26
N ASN A 78 4.83 0.58 0.96
CA ASN A 78 4.91 -0.28 2.14
C ASN A 78 3.98 -1.49 2.00
N ARG A 79 2.74 -1.26 1.57
CA ARG A 79 1.76 -2.33 1.37
C ARG A 79 2.20 -3.34 0.30
N ALA A 80 2.87 -2.90 -0.76
CA ALA A 80 3.41 -3.78 -1.79
C ALA A 80 4.62 -4.60 -1.29
N THR A 81 5.39 -4.07 -0.34
CA THR A 81 6.62 -4.71 0.16
C THR A 81 6.37 -5.74 1.26
N LEU A 82 5.38 -5.47 2.13
CA LEU A 82 5.09 -6.31 3.30
C LEU A 82 4.75 -7.78 2.98
N PRO A 83 3.96 -8.12 1.94
CA PRO A 83 3.66 -9.50 1.60
C PRO A 83 4.93 -10.32 1.32
N LYS A 84 5.89 -9.75 0.59
CA LYS A 84 7.17 -10.42 0.30
C LYS A 84 7.95 -10.72 1.58
N LEU A 85 7.98 -9.78 2.52
CA LEU A 85 8.65 -9.97 3.81
C LEU A 85 7.92 -11.03 4.67
N HIS A 86 6.60 -10.99 4.67
CA HIS A 86 5.77 -11.99 5.34
C HIS A 86 6.02 -13.40 4.79
N ASP A 87 6.04 -13.57 3.46
CA ASP A 87 6.29 -14.85 2.82
C ASP A 87 7.71 -15.38 3.12
N GLN A 88 8.69 -14.48 3.22
CA GLN A 88 10.04 -14.84 3.65
C GLN A 88 10.06 -15.40 5.08
N TYR A 89 9.36 -14.76 6.02
CA TYR A 89 9.25 -15.26 7.38
C TYR A 89 8.46 -16.57 7.45
N GLN A 90 7.35 -16.69 6.73
CA GLN A 90 6.59 -17.95 6.65
C GLN A 90 7.44 -19.09 6.10
N ASN A 91 8.21 -18.84 5.03
CA ASN A 91 9.14 -19.81 4.48
C ASN A 91 10.23 -20.18 5.49
N ALA A 92 10.78 -19.22 6.24
CA ALA A 92 11.77 -19.48 7.28
C ALA A 92 11.23 -20.38 8.41
N LEU A 93 9.94 -20.26 8.75
CA LEU A 93 9.26 -21.09 9.75
C LEU A 93 8.71 -22.40 9.18
N ASN A 94 8.82 -22.64 7.88
CA ASN A 94 8.28 -23.82 7.24
C ASN A 94 8.92 -25.10 7.79
N LEU A 95 8.09 -26.10 8.09
CA LEU A 95 8.51 -27.40 8.64
C LEU A 95 9.58 -28.08 7.80
N THR A 96 9.54 -27.89 6.48
CA THR A 96 10.57 -28.40 5.56
C THR A 96 11.98 -27.99 5.99
N ARG A 97 12.19 -26.81 6.58
CA ARG A 97 13.51 -26.35 7.07
C ARG A 97 13.92 -26.96 8.42
N ARG A 98 13.03 -27.68 9.10
CA ARG A 98 13.24 -28.25 10.45
C ARG A 98 13.17 -29.78 10.47
N LEU A 99 12.98 -30.42 9.32
CA LEU A 99 12.94 -31.88 9.25
C LEU A 99 14.29 -32.46 9.69
N PRO A 100 14.28 -33.50 10.54
CA PRO A 100 15.48 -34.24 10.88
C PRO A 100 16.17 -34.82 9.65
N PHE A 101 17.46 -35.06 9.79
CA PHE A 101 18.33 -35.52 8.71
C PHE A 101 17.85 -36.84 8.11
N GLU A 102 17.40 -37.76 8.97
CA GLU A 102 16.94 -39.10 8.64
C GLU A 102 15.63 -39.07 7.86
N ILE A 103 14.66 -38.29 8.34
CA ILE A 103 13.35 -38.15 7.71
C ILE A 103 13.50 -37.51 6.33
N LEU A 104 14.36 -36.50 6.22
CA LEU A 104 14.56 -35.80 4.97
C LEU A 104 15.35 -36.66 3.96
N GLY A 105 16.33 -37.43 4.41
CA GLY A 105 17.04 -38.41 3.57
C GLY A 105 16.10 -39.50 3.05
N GLU A 106 15.21 -40.02 3.89
CA GLU A 106 14.20 -41.02 3.48
C GLU A 106 13.24 -40.44 2.43
N ILE A 107 12.76 -39.21 2.63
CA ILE A 107 11.94 -38.51 1.62
C ILE A 107 12.68 -38.45 0.28
N PHE A 108 13.99 -38.14 0.27
CA PHE A 108 14.76 -38.08 -0.97
C PHE A 108 14.82 -39.42 -1.68
N ILE A 109 15.12 -40.51 -0.96
CA ILE A 109 15.17 -41.88 -1.51
C ILE A 109 13.83 -42.24 -2.15
N GLN A 110 12.74 -42.10 -1.39
CA GLN A 110 11.39 -42.42 -1.87
C GLN A 110 10.99 -41.58 -3.11
N THR A 111 11.40 -40.31 -3.16
CA THR A 111 11.10 -39.45 -4.33
C THR A 111 11.91 -39.80 -5.58
N GLN A 112 13.09 -40.41 -5.44
CA GLN A 112 13.87 -40.88 -6.59
C GLN A 112 13.23 -42.11 -7.22
N ASP A 113 12.78 -43.06 -6.40
CA ASP A 113 12.15 -44.30 -6.85
C ASP A 113 10.85 -44.05 -7.63
N MET A 114 10.18 -42.92 -7.35
CA MET A 114 8.91 -42.52 -7.98
C MET A 114 9.09 -41.72 -9.28
N SER A 115 10.31 -41.31 -9.65
CA SER A 115 10.58 -40.50 -10.84
C SER A 115 11.08 -41.37 -12.01
N PRO A 116 10.30 -41.53 -13.10
CA PRO A 116 10.72 -42.34 -14.24
C PRO A 116 11.84 -41.61 -15.01
N GLY A 117 13.10 -41.92 -14.71
CA GLY A 117 14.27 -41.34 -15.41
C GLY A 117 15.55 -41.16 -14.58
N GLY A 118 15.56 -41.50 -13.30
CA GLY A 118 16.78 -41.50 -12.47
C GLY A 118 16.90 -40.33 -11.47
N THR A 119 18.04 -40.30 -10.79
CA THR A 119 18.40 -39.45 -9.64
C THR A 119 17.97 -38.00 -9.78
N SER A 120 16.89 -37.62 -9.08
CA SER A 120 16.42 -36.23 -9.04
C SER A 120 17.22 -35.40 -8.04
N ILE A 121 17.98 -34.43 -8.54
CA ILE A 121 18.68 -33.44 -7.71
C ILE A 121 17.76 -32.31 -7.22
N ALA A 122 16.47 -32.34 -7.56
CA ALA A 122 15.50 -31.30 -7.21
C ALA A 122 15.46 -30.97 -5.70
N PRO A 123 15.54 -31.94 -4.77
CA PRO A 123 15.50 -31.64 -3.34
C PRO A 123 16.68 -30.77 -2.87
N THR A 124 17.84 -30.82 -3.53
CA THR A 124 19.02 -30.00 -3.18
C THR A 124 18.84 -28.50 -3.41
N ARG A 125 17.76 -28.11 -4.14
CA ARG A 125 17.46 -26.72 -4.51
C ARG A 125 16.59 -25.98 -3.50
N VAL A 126 16.04 -26.68 -2.49
CA VAL A 126 15.08 -26.09 -1.53
C VAL A 126 15.76 -25.12 -0.56
N CYS A 127 16.76 -25.58 0.18
CA CYS A 127 17.54 -24.74 1.08
C CYS A 127 18.91 -25.38 1.41
N ARG A 128 19.74 -24.68 2.17
CA ARG A 128 21.05 -25.18 2.60
C ARG A 128 20.96 -26.50 3.37
N HIS A 129 20.02 -26.60 4.33
CA HIS A 129 19.78 -27.81 5.12
C HIS A 129 19.47 -29.02 4.24
N TRP A 130 18.57 -28.87 3.26
CA TRP A 130 18.23 -29.96 2.33
C TRP A 130 19.43 -30.40 1.48
N ARG A 131 20.28 -29.46 1.10
CA ARG A 131 21.50 -29.75 0.34
C ARG A 131 22.53 -30.51 1.17
N GLU A 132 22.73 -30.11 2.43
CA GLU A 132 23.60 -30.82 3.37
C GLU A 132 23.10 -32.25 3.59
N VAL A 133 21.79 -32.45 3.75
CA VAL A 133 21.19 -33.79 3.87
C VAL A 133 21.41 -34.65 2.63
N ALA A 134 21.20 -34.08 1.44
CA ALA A 134 21.37 -34.83 0.21
C ALA A 134 22.83 -35.28 -0.01
N ILE A 135 23.80 -34.41 0.29
CA ILE A 135 25.23 -34.75 0.18
C ILE A 135 25.59 -35.88 1.15
N ALA A 136 25.07 -35.84 2.38
CA ALA A 136 25.37 -36.85 3.39
C ALA A 136 24.55 -38.15 3.26
N THR A 137 23.53 -38.19 2.39
CA THR A 137 22.75 -39.41 2.12
C THR A 137 23.39 -40.19 0.97
N SER A 138 24.27 -41.13 1.31
CA SER A 138 25.05 -41.91 0.32
C SER A 138 24.19 -42.68 -0.68
N LYS A 139 22.99 -43.14 -0.29
CA LYS A 139 22.05 -43.88 -1.15
C LYS A 139 21.52 -43.09 -2.36
N LEU A 140 21.76 -41.77 -2.42
CA LEU A 140 21.34 -40.92 -3.55
C LEU A 140 22.37 -40.89 -4.70
N TRP A 141 23.51 -41.58 -4.55
CA TRP A 141 24.64 -41.63 -5.49
C TRP A 141 24.96 -43.08 -5.86
#